data_AF-A0A2X4TKQ5-F1
#
_entry.id   AF-A0A2X4TKQ5-F1
#
_cell.length_a   1.000
_cell.length_b   1.000
_cell.length_c   1.000
_cell.angle_alpha   90.00
_cell.angle_beta   90.00
_cell.angle_gamma   90.00
#
_symmetry.space_group_name_H-M   'P 1'
#
loop_
_entity.id
_entity.type
_entity.pdbx_description
1 polymer ?
#
loop_
_entity_poly.entity_id
_entity_poly.type
_entity_poly.pdbx_seq_one_letter_code
_entity_poly.pdbx_strand_id
1 'polypeptide(L)'
;MSTDSSSVLNLVMPGESAATLAPWTVPSWQYGEFLNQIFDIWVRRDVDRVYVQMFDVALSAWTGRYPVLCVHSETCGHAFALESNGDLYKLRPFCLPGAFAGEYSSAQHQSFK
;
A
#
# COMPACT_ATOMS: atom_id res chain seq x y z
N MET A 1 -28.47 0.32 12.22
CA MET A 1 -28.34 1.50 13.09
C MET A 1 -27.06 1.35 13.88
N SER A 2 -25.99 1.99 13.46
CA SER A 2 -24.74 2.10 14.21
C SER A 2 -24.73 3.46 14.91
N THR A 3 -25.36 3.50 16.07
CA THR A 3 -25.11 4.57 17.05
C THR A 3 -23.93 4.12 17.89
N ASP A 4 -22.74 4.57 17.54
CA ASP A 4 -21.70 4.74 18.57
C ASP A 4 -20.86 5.97 18.28
N SER A 5 -20.53 6.66 19.36
CA SER A 5 -19.97 8.00 19.47
C SER A 5 -18.76 8.20 18.55
N SER A 6 -18.76 9.30 17.81
CA SER A 6 -17.67 9.77 16.95
C SER A 6 -16.38 9.96 17.79
N SER A 7 -15.57 8.91 17.91
CA SER A 7 -14.17 9.05 18.28
C SER A 7 -13.47 9.67 17.08
N VAL A 8 -13.10 10.94 17.18
CA VAL A 8 -12.37 11.64 16.13
C VAL A 8 -11.06 10.89 15.88
N LEU A 9 -10.93 10.27 14.70
CA LEU A 9 -9.67 9.65 14.28
C LEU A 9 -8.70 10.77 13.88
N ASN A 10 -7.53 10.78 14.52
CA ASN A 10 -6.47 11.75 14.23
C ASN A 10 -5.39 11.06 13.39
N LEU A 11 -4.99 11.70 12.29
CA LEU A 11 -3.83 11.27 11.52
C LEU A 11 -2.57 11.66 12.31
N VAL A 12 -1.68 10.69 12.51
CA VAL A 12 -0.43 10.86 13.27
C VAL A 12 0.75 10.66 12.33
N MET A 13 1.80 11.46 12.52
CA MET A 13 2.97 11.37 11.66
C MET A 13 3.80 10.12 11.98
N PRO A 14 4.56 9.59 11.01
CA PRO A 14 5.40 8.42 11.21
C PRO A 14 6.49 8.74 12.24
N GLY A 15 6.62 7.92 13.29
CA GLY A 15 7.57 8.15 14.39
C GLY A 15 6.97 8.83 15.62
N GLU A 16 5.71 9.27 15.56
CA GLU A 16 4.96 9.72 16.73
C GLU A 16 4.17 8.55 17.34
N SER A 17 4.38 8.29 18.63
CA SER A 17 3.93 7.08 19.30
C SER A 17 2.45 7.07 19.73
N ALA A 18 1.68 8.11 19.43
CA ALA A 18 0.36 8.37 20.05
C ALA A 18 -0.84 8.14 19.11
N ALA A 19 -0.73 7.26 18.11
CA ALA A 19 -1.86 6.92 17.25
C ALA A 19 -2.85 5.99 17.97
N THR A 20 -4.11 6.40 18.08
CA THR A 20 -5.20 5.50 18.47
C THR A 20 -5.68 4.75 17.24
N LEU A 21 -5.59 3.42 17.27
CA LEU A 21 -6.07 2.58 16.18
C LEU A 21 -7.59 2.64 16.07
N ALA A 22 -8.10 2.56 14.85
CA ALA A 22 -9.54 2.50 14.64
C ALA A 22 -10.08 1.16 15.19
N PRO A 23 -11.34 1.09 15.65
CA PRO A 23 -11.93 -0.16 16.16
C PRO A 23 -11.90 -1.33 15.16
N TRP A 24 -11.80 -1.04 13.86
CA TRP A 24 -11.72 -2.03 12.78
C TRP A 24 -10.29 -2.27 12.26
N THR A 25 -9.27 -1.74 12.94
CA THR A 25 -7.88 -2.02 12.57
C THR A 25 -7.56 -3.50 12.77
N VAL A 26 -7.04 -4.13 11.72
CA VAL A 26 -6.55 -5.51 11.76
C VAL A 26 -5.09 -5.50 12.22
N PRO A 27 -4.73 -6.18 13.33
CA PRO A 27 -3.34 -6.28 13.73
C PRO A 27 -2.57 -7.22 12.79
N SER A 28 -1.27 -6.97 12.60
CA SER A 28 -0.43 -7.63 11.58
C SER A 28 -0.45 -9.16 11.63
N TRP A 29 -0.41 -9.75 12.83
CA TRP A 29 -0.47 -11.20 13.03
C TRP A 29 -1.76 -11.87 12.50
N GLN A 30 -2.92 -11.24 12.69
CA GLN A 30 -4.22 -11.73 12.23
C GLN A 30 -4.31 -11.61 10.70
N TYR A 31 -3.74 -10.55 10.13
CA TYR A 31 -3.62 -10.43 8.69
C TYR A 31 -2.76 -11.56 8.09
N GLY A 32 -1.65 -11.90 8.75
CA GLY A 32 -0.81 -13.04 8.37
C GLY A 32 -1.54 -14.39 8.46
N GLU A 33 -2.25 -14.65 9.56
CA GLU A 33 -3.08 -15.87 9.70
C GLU A 33 -4.16 -15.96 8.62
N PHE A 34 -4.84 -14.85 8.34
CA PHE A 34 -5.83 -14.77 7.28
C PHE A 34 -5.22 -15.15 5.92
N LEU A 35 -4.08 -14.56 5.55
CA LEU A 35 -3.41 -14.89 4.30
C LEU A 35 -3.01 -16.36 4.20
N ASN A 36 -2.50 -16.94 5.29
CA ASN A 36 -2.14 -18.37 5.33
C ASN A 36 -3.35 -19.27 5.10
N GLN A 37 -4.48 -18.99 5.76
CA GLN A 37 -5.70 -19.78 5.61
C GLN A 37 -6.24 -19.72 4.16
N ILE A 38 -6.22 -18.53 3.55
CA ILE A 38 -6.63 -18.38 2.15
C ILE A 38 -5.65 -19.08 1.21
N PHE A 39 -4.34 -18.99 1.46
CA PHE A 39 -3.32 -19.65 0.65
C PHE A 39 -3.49 -21.18 0.65
N ASP A 40 -3.76 -21.75 1.81
CA ASP A 40 -4.03 -23.17 2.01
C ASP A 40 -5.20 -23.68 1.14
N ILE A 41 -6.26 -22.88 1.01
CA ILE A 41 -7.40 -23.23 0.16
C ILE A 41 -7.02 -23.07 -1.31
N TRP A 42 -6.47 -21.91 -1.65
CA TRP A 42 -6.13 -21.52 -3.01
C TRP A 42 -5.18 -22.52 -3.68
N VAL A 43 -4.08 -22.89 -3.01
CA VAL A 43 -3.05 -23.77 -3.56
C VAL A 43 -3.59 -25.17 -3.88
N ARG A 44 -4.64 -25.61 -3.17
CA ARG A 44 -5.25 -26.94 -3.35
C ARG A 44 -6.37 -26.97 -4.39
N ARG A 45 -6.99 -25.84 -4.73
CA ARG A 45 -8.27 -25.83 -5.46
C ARG A 45 -8.35 -24.84 -6.62
N ASP A 46 -7.65 -23.72 -6.51
CA ASP A 46 -7.93 -22.52 -7.30
C ASP A 46 -6.74 -22.03 -8.13
N VAL A 47 -5.60 -22.74 -8.07
CA VAL A 47 -4.47 -22.50 -8.97
C VAL A 47 -4.96 -22.54 -10.42
N ASP A 48 -4.56 -21.52 -11.19
CA ASP A 48 -4.96 -21.29 -12.60
C ASP A 48 -6.44 -20.94 -12.82
N ARG A 49 -7.21 -20.71 -11.75
CA ARG A 49 -8.63 -20.36 -11.83
C ARG A 49 -8.96 -19.05 -11.14
N VAL A 50 -8.28 -18.76 -10.03
CA VAL A 50 -8.43 -17.54 -9.25
C VAL A 50 -7.04 -16.96 -9.00
N TYR A 51 -6.88 -15.66 -9.27
CA TYR A 51 -5.62 -14.95 -9.08
C TYR A 51 -5.73 -14.04 -7.86
N VAL A 52 -4.90 -14.31 -6.84
CA VAL A 52 -4.86 -13.54 -5.60
C VAL A 52 -3.60 -12.70 -5.63
N GLN A 53 -3.77 -11.39 -5.75
CA GLN A 53 -2.68 -10.42 -5.95
C GLN A 53 -1.49 -10.61 -5.01
N MET A 54 -1.73 -10.87 -3.72
CA MET A 54 -0.65 -11.04 -2.75
C MET A 54 0.18 -12.32 -2.99
N PHE A 55 -0.45 -13.38 -3.49
CA PHE A 55 0.23 -14.63 -3.82
C PHE A 55 1.04 -14.48 -5.10
N ASP A 56 0.52 -13.75 -6.09
CA ASP A 56 1.24 -13.44 -7.32
C ASP A 56 2.47 -12.56 -7.05
N VAL A 57 2.34 -11.56 -6.17
CA VAL A 57 3.47 -10.75 -5.70
C VAL A 57 4.52 -11.63 -5.03
N ALA A 58 4.12 -12.50 -4.10
CA ALA A 58 5.04 -13.38 -3.39
C ALA A 58 5.74 -14.36 -4.34
N LEU A 59 5.02 -14.92 -5.31
CA LEU A 59 5.56 -15.83 -6.32
C LEU A 59 6.55 -15.12 -7.25
N SER A 60 6.24 -13.91 -7.69
CA SER A 60 7.18 -13.10 -8.49
C SER A 60 8.47 -12.83 -7.73
N ALA A 61 8.37 -12.41 -6.46
CA ALA A 61 9.54 -12.19 -5.61
C ALA A 61 10.36 -13.48 -5.43
N TRP A 62 9.69 -14.60 -5.15
CA TRP A 62 10.35 -15.90 -4.97
C TRP A 62 11.07 -16.40 -6.23
N THR A 63 10.54 -16.08 -7.42
CA THR A 63 11.11 -16.47 -8.71
C THR A 63 12.07 -15.43 -9.30
N GLY A 64 12.40 -14.36 -8.57
CA GLY A 64 13.27 -13.29 -9.05
C GLY A 64 12.68 -12.47 -10.19
N ARG A 65 11.35 -12.49 -10.35
CA ARG A 65 10.61 -11.68 -11.32
C ARG A 65 10.20 -10.35 -10.70
N TYR A 66 9.99 -9.35 -11.56
CA TYR A 66 9.51 -8.05 -11.10
C TYR A 66 8.12 -8.19 -10.45
N PRO A 67 7.89 -7.62 -9.27
CA PRO A 67 6.62 -7.73 -8.57
C PRO A 67 5.54 -6.94 -9.29
N VAL A 68 4.32 -7.47 -9.29
CA VAL A 68 3.16 -6.86 -9.95
C VAL A 68 2.66 -5.58 -9.25
N LEU A 69 3.08 -5.36 -8.00
CA LEU A 69 2.75 -4.16 -7.23
C LEU A 69 4.00 -3.33 -6.96
N CYS A 70 3.90 -2.01 -7.21
CA CYS A 70 4.98 -1.06 -7.01
C CYS A 70 5.57 -1.07 -5.59
N VAL A 71 4.73 -1.26 -4.56
CA VAL A 71 5.17 -1.25 -3.14
C VAL A 71 6.11 -2.42 -2.80
N HIS A 72 6.10 -3.47 -3.60
CA HIS A 72 6.98 -4.64 -3.42
C HIS A 72 8.21 -4.59 -4.33
N SER A 73 8.34 -3.56 -5.17
CA SER A 73 9.47 -3.40 -6.10
C SER A 73 10.73 -2.92 -5.37
N GLU A 74 11.89 -3.36 -5.86
CA GLU A 74 13.20 -2.88 -5.41
C GLU A 74 13.38 -1.38 -5.65
N THR A 75 12.77 -0.85 -6.72
CA THR A 75 12.93 0.54 -7.14
C THR A 75 11.59 1.23 -7.33
N CYS A 76 11.49 2.44 -6.78
CA CYS A 76 10.30 3.27 -6.86
C CYS A 76 10.39 4.32 -7.98
N GLY A 77 9.26 4.94 -8.31
CA GLY A 77 9.21 6.11 -9.21
C GLY A 77 8.62 5.85 -10.60
N HIS A 78 7.99 4.69 -10.81
CA HIS A 78 7.22 4.43 -12.04
C HIS A 78 5.74 4.79 -11.93
N ALA A 79 5.22 5.02 -10.71
CA ALA A 79 3.82 5.38 -10.48
C ALA A 79 3.63 6.91 -10.41
N PHE A 80 2.55 7.39 -11.03
CA PHE A 80 2.16 8.79 -11.07
C PHE A 80 0.69 8.96 -10.69
N ALA A 81 0.37 10.07 -10.04
CA ALA A 81 -0.99 10.52 -9.80
C ALA A 81 -1.24 11.78 -10.63
N LEU A 82 -2.30 11.77 -11.44
CA LEU A 82 -2.78 12.95 -12.17
C LEU A 82 -4.02 13.49 -11.45
N GLU A 83 -3.95 14.72 -10.98
CA GLU A 83 -5.09 15.39 -10.36
C GLU A 83 -6.01 16.01 -11.41
N SER A 84 -7.28 16.26 -11.03
CA SER A 84 -8.30 16.81 -11.94
C SER A 84 -7.98 18.22 -12.45
N ASN A 85 -7.06 18.93 -11.80
CA ASN A 85 -6.54 20.23 -12.21
C ASN A 85 -5.42 20.14 -13.27
N GLY A 86 -5.00 18.92 -13.64
CA GLY A 86 -3.93 18.67 -14.62
C GLY A 86 -2.53 18.55 -14.00
N ASP A 87 -2.39 18.62 -12.68
CA ASP A 87 -1.09 18.45 -12.03
C ASP A 87 -0.70 16.97 -11.96
N LEU A 88 0.55 16.69 -12.34
CA LEU A 88 1.13 15.36 -12.34
C LEU A 88 2.13 15.22 -11.19
N TYR A 89 1.88 14.26 -10.30
CA TYR A 89 2.70 13.96 -9.13
C TYR A 89 3.36 12.60 -9.27
N LYS A 90 4.67 12.55 -8.99
CA LYS A 90 5.42 11.29 -8.93
C LYS A 90 5.29 10.68 -7.53
N LEU A 91 4.86 9.42 -7.43
CA LEU A 91 4.82 8.73 -6.14
C LEU A 91 6.27 8.45 -5.68
N ARG A 92 6.68 9.06 -4.58
CA ARG A 92 7.96 8.76 -3.92
C ARG A 92 7.78 7.65 -2.87
N PRO A 93 8.79 6.77 -2.70
CA PRO A 93 8.78 5.82 -1.60
C PRO A 93 8.70 6.55 -0.26
N PHE A 94 7.90 5.99 0.62
CA PHE A 94 7.83 6.41 2.00
C PHE A 94 8.91 5.69 2.84
N CYS A 95 9.69 6.48 3.58
CA CYS A 95 10.54 6.15 4.73
C CYS A 95 11.81 5.27 4.56
N LEU A 96 12.96 5.95 4.46
CA LEU A 96 14.17 5.62 5.23
C LEU A 96 14.40 6.75 6.25
N PRO A 97 14.83 6.48 7.51
CA PRO A 97 15.17 7.54 8.46
C PRO A 97 16.38 8.32 7.92
N GLY A 98 16.18 9.60 7.63
CA GLY A 98 17.20 10.49 7.04
C GLY A 98 16.85 11.05 5.65
N ALA A 99 15.82 10.51 4.99
CA ALA A 99 15.23 11.17 3.82
C ALA A 99 14.21 12.19 4.32
N PHE A 100 14.53 13.48 4.19
CA PHE A 100 13.64 14.59 4.53
C PHE A 100 12.22 14.30 4.03
N ALA A 101 11.26 14.26 4.95
CA ALA A 101 9.85 14.44 4.66
C ALA A 101 9.68 15.88 4.16
N GLY A 102 10.03 16.11 2.90
CA GLY A 102 10.12 17.42 2.29
C GLY A 102 9.38 17.42 0.97
N GLU A 103 8.18 18.00 1.01
CA GLU A 103 7.41 18.57 -0.09
C GLU A 103 7.04 17.63 -1.25
N TYR A 104 5.84 17.80 -1.81
CA TYR A 104 5.57 17.40 -3.17
C TYR A 104 6.68 17.99 -4.05
N SER A 105 7.64 17.18 -4.51
CA SER A 105 8.63 17.61 -5.48
C SER A 105 7.84 18.03 -6.70
N SER A 106 7.77 19.35 -6.91
CA SER A 106 7.19 20.08 -8.04
C SER A 106 6.42 19.20 -9.02
N ALA A 107 5.10 19.47 -9.12
CA ALA A 107 4.36 19.17 -10.33
C ALA A 107 5.27 19.51 -11.52
N GLN A 108 5.66 18.52 -12.31
CA GLN A 108 6.14 18.84 -13.65
C GLN A 108 4.89 19.30 -14.36
N HIS A 109 4.65 20.60 -14.31
CA HIS A 109 3.57 21.26 -15.00
C HIS A 109 3.90 21.22 -16.50
N GLN A 110 3.86 20.02 -17.09
CA GLN A 110 3.65 19.89 -18.52
C GLN A 110 2.16 20.14 -18.71
N SER A 111 1.82 21.42 -18.89
CA SER A 111 0.57 21.80 -19.54
C SER A 111 0.52 21.05 -20.87
N PHE A 112 -0.27 19.97 -20.93
CA PHE A 112 -0.73 19.40 -22.19
C PHE A 112 -1.71 20.41 -22.79
N LYS A 113 -1.18 21.43 -23.45
CA LYS A 113 -1.91 22.23 -24.43
C LYS A 113 -1.49 21.78 -25.82
#